data_AF-A0A351FAM0-F1
#
_entry.id   AF-A0A351FAM0-F1
#
_cell.length_a   1.000
_cell.length_b   1.000
_cell.length_c   1.000
_cell.angle_alpha   90.00
_cell.angle_beta   90.00
_cell.angle_gamma   90.00
#
_symmetry.space_group_name_H-M   'P 1'
#
loop_
_entity.id
_entity.type
_entity.pdbx_description
1 polymer ?
#
loop_
_entity_poly.entity_id
_entity_poly.type
_entity_poly.pdbx_seq_one_letter_code
_entity_poly.pdbx_strand_id
1 'polypeptide(L)'
;FVLEPENESVTPWKHSFPTPYYGCFYALSPKLADLLPCRERIHEMSSPKLLAGASSIHRRAGWVVKVLAGDPYSYKRAMKEIRRLLHADMGRAPTDFRRY
;
A
#
# COMPACT_ATOMS: atom_id res chain seq x y z
N PHE A 1 -0.31 6.16 -14.58
CA PHE A 1 -0.16 4.74 -14.99
C PHE A 1 -1.33 4.43 -15.88
N VAL A 2 -1.08 3.95 -17.09
CA VAL A 2 -2.13 3.49 -18.01
C VAL A 2 -2.10 1.97 -17.96
N LEU A 3 -3.23 1.35 -17.64
CA LEU A 3 -3.39 -0.10 -17.65
C LEU A 3 -4.25 -0.42 -18.86
N GLU A 4 -3.68 -1.13 -19.83
CA GLU A 4 -4.42 -1.61 -20.99
C GLU A 4 -4.43 -3.13 -20.94
N PRO A 5 -5.61 -3.76 -21.01
CA PRO A 5 -5.71 -5.21 -20.99
C PRO A 5 -5.09 -5.86 -22.24
N GLU A 6 -5.00 -5.13 -23.36
CA GLU A 6 -4.46 -5.63 -24.62
C GLU A 6 -2.92 -5.58 -24.69
N ASN A 7 -2.24 -4.92 -23.75
CA ASN A 7 -0.78 -4.80 -23.75
C ASN A 7 -0.13 -5.45 -22.52
N GLU A 8 1.20 -5.43 -22.46
CA GLU A 8 1.97 -6.07 -21.39
C GLU A 8 1.99 -5.31 -20.05
N SER A 9 1.26 -4.19 -19.93
CA SER A 9 1.25 -3.34 -18.73
C SER A 9 0.78 -4.06 -17.47
N VAL A 10 -0.04 -5.11 -17.62
CA VAL A 10 -0.56 -5.93 -16.52
C VAL A 10 0.22 -7.23 -16.30
N THR A 11 1.13 -7.59 -17.22
CA THR A 11 1.90 -8.84 -17.18
C THR A 11 2.70 -9.02 -15.89
N PRO A 12 3.42 -8.00 -15.38
CA PRO A 12 4.17 -8.13 -14.11
C PRO A 12 3.27 -8.47 -12.91
N TRP A 13 2.03 -7.97 -12.90
CA TRP A 13 1.09 -8.23 -11.82
C TRP A 13 0.50 -9.63 -11.95
N LYS A 14 0.13 -10.04 -13.17
CA LYS A 14 -0.37 -11.39 -13.47
C LYS A 14 0.67 -12.47 -13.18
N HIS A 15 1.96 -12.18 -13.38
CA HIS A 15 3.07 -13.08 -13.04
C HIS A 15 3.21 -13.28 -11.52
N SER A 16 2.86 -12.26 -10.73
CA SER A 16 2.86 -12.36 -9.27
C SER A 16 1.62 -13.08 -8.76
N PHE A 17 0.44 -12.70 -9.24
CA PHE A 17 -0.84 -13.34 -8.91
C PHE A 17 -1.77 -13.42 -10.12
N PRO A 18 -2.44 -14.55 -10.38
CA PRO A 18 -3.36 -14.70 -11.52
C PRO A 18 -4.52 -13.68 -11.53
N THR A 19 -5.03 -13.32 -10.35
CA THR A 19 -6.11 -12.35 -10.14
C THR A 19 -5.67 -11.24 -9.18
N PRO A 20 -4.84 -10.29 -9.63
CA PRO A 20 -4.20 -9.33 -8.74
C PRO A 20 -5.15 -8.20 -8.31
N TYR A 21 -5.07 -7.84 -7.04
CA TYR A 21 -5.68 -6.65 -6.45
C TYR A 21 -4.59 -5.66 -6.09
N TYR A 22 -4.58 -4.51 -6.77
CA TYR A 22 -3.55 -3.50 -6.62
C TYR A 22 -4.06 -2.27 -5.86
N GLY A 23 -3.23 -1.78 -4.94
CA GLY A 23 -3.45 -0.55 -4.19
C GLY A 23 -2.17 0.28 -4.16
N CYS A 24 -2.30 1.57 -4.45
CA CYS A 24 -1.21 2.53 -4.36
C CYS A 24 -1.75 3.81 -3.73
N PHE A 25 -1.10 4.29 -2.69
CA PHE A 25 -1.47 5.55 -2.05
C PHE A 25 -0.27 6.26 -1.45
N TYR A 26 -0.45 7.55 -1.22
CA TYR A 26 0.58 8.43 -0.69
C TYR A 26 0.27 8.77 0.77
N ALA A 27 1.29 8.67 1.61
CA ALA A 27 1.28 9.16 2.98
C ALA A 27 2.10 10.46 3.04
N LEU A 28 1.39 11.59 2.94
CA LEU A 28 1.98 12.93 2.95
C LEU A 28 1.67 13.59 4.29
N SER A 29 2.70 13.85 5.08
CA SER A 29 2.59 14.52 6.37
C SER A 29 3.96 15.04 6.78
N PRO A 30 4.08 16.26 7.32
CA PRO A 30 5.32 16.73 7.93
C PRO A 30 5.85 15.77 9.02
N LYS A 31 4.94 15.09 9.74
CA LYS A 31 5.30 14.10 10.77
C LYS A 31 5.97 12.84 10.22
N LEU A 32 5.82 12.58 8.92
CA LEU A 32 6.32 11.39 8.25
C LEU A 32 7.38 11.74 7.18
N ALA A 33 7.79 13.01 7.05
CA ALA A 33 8.62 13.45 5.91
C ALA A 33 9.97 12.71 5.85
N ASP A 34 10.66 12.60 6.99
CA ASP A 34 12.00 12.00 7.07
C ASP A 34 11.98 10.51 7.43
N LEU A 35 10.97 10.06 8.19
CA LEU A 35 10.87 8.69 8.69
C LEU A 35 9.43 8.19 8.64
N LEU A 36 9.26 6.94 8.20
CA LEU A 36 8.03 6.19 8.33
C LEU A 36 8.23 5.07 9.36
N PRO A 37 7.82 5.24 10.63
CA PRO A 37 8.06 4.26 11.69
C PRO A 37 7.51 2.87 11.36
N CYS A 38 6.30 2.79 10.81
CA CYS A 38 5.70 1.52 10.43
C CYS A 38 6.25 0.89 9.14
N ARG A 39 7.29 1.47 8.50
CA ARG A 39 7.80 1.01 7.21
C ARG A 39 8.16 -0.47 7.22
N GLU A 40 9.02 -0.90 8.15
CA GLU A 40 9.45 -2.30 8.23
C GLU A 40 8.26 -3.24 8.41
N ARG A 41 7.33 -2.85 9.29
CA ARG A 41 6.12 -3.63 9.53
C ARG A 41 5.24 -3.77 8.29
N ILE A 42 5.19 -2.76 7.41
CA ILE A 42 4.50 -2.86 6.11
C ILE A 42 5.20 -3.86 5.20
N HIS A 43 6.54 -3.86 5.16
CA HIS A 43 7.30 -4.83 4.35
C HIS A 43 7.11 -6.26 4.85
N GLU A 44 7.12 -6.46 6.17
CA GLU A 44 6.91 -7.76 6.84
C GLU A 44 5.50 -8.32 6.67
N MET A 45 4.52 -7.52 6.23
CA MET A 45 3.20 -8.04 5.89
C MET A 45 3.21 -8.92 4.64
N SER A 46 4.28 -8.89 3.85
CA SER A 46 4.39 -9.70 2.64
C SER A 46 4.28 -11.19 2.96
N SER A 47 3.57 -11.92 2.11
CA SER A 47 3.28 -13.35 2.24
C SER A 47 3.11 -13.96 0.84
N PRO A 48 2.94 -15.28 0.70
CA PRO A 48 2.71 -15.91 -0.59
C PRO A 48 1.48 -15.39 -1.37
N LYS A 49 0.59 -14.61 -0.73
CA LYS A 49 -0.61 -14.02 -1.35
C LYS A 49 -0.63 -12.49 -1.30
N LEU A 50 0.44 -11.86 -0.82
CA LEU A 50 0.50 -10.42 -0.56
C LEU A 50 1.92 -9.91 -0.74
N LEU A 51 2.10 -8.90 -1.58
CA LEU A 51 3.29 -8.08 -1.65
C LEU A 51 2.92 -6.69 -1.12
N ALA A 52 3.58 -6.25 -0.08
CA ALA A 52 3.36 -4.94 0.51
C ALA A 52 4.69 -4.25 0.76
N GLY A 53 4.75 -2.94 0.50
CA GLY A 53 5.97 -2.19 0.70
C GLY A 53 5.76 -0.69 0.68
N ALA A 54 6.70 0.02 1.29
CA ALA A 54 6.73 1.47 1.32
C ALA A 54 8.12 2.01 0.96
N SER A 55 8.13 3.08 0.16
CA SER A 55 9.35 3.79 -0.25
C SER A 55 9.18 5.30 -0.13
N SER A 56 10.28 6.00 0.13
CA SER A 56 10.28 7.46 0.21
C SER A 56 10.01 8.08 -1.17
N ILE A 57 9.26 9.18 -1.19
CA ILE A 57 9.05 10.01 -2.38
C ILE A 57 10.23 10.98 -2.50
N HIS A 58 10.59 11.35 -3.72
CA HIS A 58 11.66 12.30 -3.98
C HIS A 58 11.52 13.58 -3.12
N ARG A 59 12.67 14.14 -2.70
CA ARG A 59 12.77 15.34 -1.85
C ARG A 59 12.11 15.21 -0.47
N ARG A 60 11.96 13.99 0.06
CA ARG A 60 11.37 13.73 1.40
C ARG A 60 9.95 14.26 1.53
N ALA A 61 9.20 14.28 0.42
CA ALA A 61 7.81 14.76 0.41
C ALA A 61 6.85 13.83 1.18
N GLY A 62 7.30 12.64 1.56
CA GLY A 62 6.52 11.62 2.26
C GLY A 62 6.82 10.24 1.69
N TRP A 63 5.81 9.38 1.70
CA TRP A 63 5.96 7.96 1.36
C TRP A 63 4.90 7.50 0.38
N VAL A 64 5.29 6.62 -0.54
CA VAL A 64 4.36 5.84 -1.35
C VAL A 64 4.27 4.44 -0.76
N VAL A 65 3.05 3.96 -0.57
CA VAL A 65 2.77 2.59 -0.14
C VAL A 65 2.12 1.86 -1.30
N LYS A 66 2.62 0.66 -1.60
CA LYS A 66 2.12 -0.21 -2.66
C LYS A 66 1.71 -1.55 -2.05
N VAL A 67 0.57 -2.05 -2.49
CA VAL A 67 0.00 -3.33 -2.09
C VAL A 67 -0.42 -4.06 -3.35
N LEU A 68 -0.01 -5.31 -3.49
CA LEU A 68 -0.46 -6.22 -4.53
C LEU A 68 -0.86 -7.53 -3.85
N ALA A 69 -2.11 -7.95 -3.98
CA ALA A 69 -2.61 -9.17 -3.36
C ALA A 69 -3.20 -10.12 -4.41
N GLY A 70 -3.16 -11.42 -4.15
CA GLY A 70 -3.76 -12.43 -5.04
C GLY A 70 -5.26 -12.63 -4.83
N ASP A 71 -5.82 -12.07 -3.76
CA ASP A 71 -7.22 -12.22 -3.40
C ASP A 71 -7.77 -10.98 -2.67
N PRO A 72 -9.09 -10.72 -2.73
CA PRO A 72 -9.68 -9.52 -2.14
C PRO A 72 -9.63 -9.50 -0.60
N TYR A 73 -9.55 -10.67 0.05
CA TYR A 73 -9.51 -10.76 1.50
C TYR A 73 -8.14 -10.30 2.03
N SER A 74 -7.06 -10.82 1.45
CA SER A 74 -5.68 -10.40 1.72
C SER A 74 -5.49 -8.91 1.45
N TYR A 75 -6.04 -8.40 0.34
CA TYR A 75 -6.02 -6.98 0.02
C TYR A 75 -6.72 -6.13 1.10
N LYS A 76 -7.98 -6.45 1.44
CA LYS A 76 -8.77 -5.70 2.41
C LYS A 76 -8.14 -5.72 3.81
N ARG A 77 -7.61 -6.88 4.23
CA ARG A 77 -6.89 -7.03 5.49
C ARG A 77 -5.63 -6.15 5.52
N ALA A 78 -4.84 -6.18 4.44
CA ALA A 78 -3.62 -5.38 4.35
C ALA A 78 -3.94 -3.88 4.40
N MET A 79 -4.90 -3.41 3.61
CA MET A 79 -5.31 -2.01 3.60
C MET A 79 -5.82 -1.53 4.97
N LYS A 80 -6.59 -2.36 5.69
CA LYS A 80 -7.06 -2.05 7.05
C LYS A 80 -5.90 -1.90 8.03
N GLU A 81 -4.94 -2.82 8.00
CA GLU A 81 -3.80 -2.80 8.92
C GLU A 81 -2.84 -1.64 8.61
N ILE A 82 -2.52 -1.40 7.35
CA ILE A 82 -1.66 -0.27 6.98
C ILE A 82 -2.30 1.05 7.37
N ARG A 83 -3.62 1.23 7.16
CA ARG A 83 -4.35 2.41 7.64
C ARG A 83 -4.18 2.58 9.14
N ARG A 84 -4.37 1.50 9.92
CA ARG A 84 -4.22 1.53 11.39
C ARG A 84 -2.81 1.99 11.79
N LEU A 85 -1.77 1.42 11.18
CA LEU A 85 -0.37 1.77 11.43
C LEU A 85 -0.08 3.24 11.12
N LEU A 86 -0.48 3.71 9.94
CA LEU A 86 -0.25 5.11 9.53
C LEU A 86 -0.97 6.11 10.44
N HIS A 87 -2.20 5.81 10.85
CA HIS A 87 -2.93 6.65 11.79
C HIS A 87 -2.23 6.71 13.15
N ALA A 88 -1.76 5.57 13.66
CA ALA A 88 -0.98 5.52 14.91
C ALA A 88 0.30 6.38 14.82
N ASP A 89 1.07 6.24 13.74
CA ASP A 89 2.31 7.03 13.53
C ASP A 89 2.04 8.54 13.43
N MET A 90 0.86 8.94 12.94
CA MET A 90 0.46 10.35 12.89
C MET A 90 -0.11 10.88 14.21
N GLY A 91 -0.34 10.02 15.21
CA GLY A 91 -1.07 10.34 16.43
C GLY A 91 -2.55 10.66 16.18
N ARG A 92 -3.17 9.96 15.23
CA ARG A 92 -4.58 10.15 14.84
C ARG A 92 -5.38 8.88 15.10
N ALA A 93 -6.64 9.01 15.48
CA ALA A 93 -7.56 7.90 15.43
C ALA A 93 -7.87 7.54 13.95
N PRO A 94 -7.95 6.24 13.59
CA PRO A 94 -8.48 5.83 12.29
C PRO A 94 -9.90 6.35 12.14
N THR A 95 -10.17 7.12 11.09
CA THR A 95 -11.56 7.42 10.71
C THR A 95 -12.11 6.25 9.90
N ASP A 96 -13.42 6.01 9.97
CA ASP A 96 -14.05 5.05 9.08
C ASP A 96 -13.94 5.52 7.62
N PHE A 97 -13.94 4.56 6.69
CA PHE A 97 -14.10 4.90 5.28
C PHE A 97 -15.44 5.60 5.09
N ARG A 98 -15.43 6.80 4.51
CA ARG A 98 -16.68 7.44 4.07
C ARG A 98 -17.37 6.50 3.10
N ARG A 99 -18.61 6.11 3.43
CA ARG A 99 -19.51 5.45 2.48
C ARG A 99 -19.95 6.54 1.50
N TYR A 100 -19.48 6.47 0.26
CA TYR A 100 -20.03 7.23 -0.86
C TYR A 100 -21.04 6.35 -1.58
#